data_AF-A0A965CEM1-F1
#
_entry.id   AF-A0A965CEM1-F1
#
_cell.length_a   1.000
_cell.length_b   1.000
_cell.length_c   1.000
_cell.angle_alpha   90.00
_cell.angle_beta   90.00
_cell.angle_gamma   90.00
#
_symmetry.space_group_name_H-M   'P 1'
#
loop_
_entity.id
_entity.type
_entity.pdbx_description
1 polymer ?
#
loop_
_entity_poly.entity_id
_entity_poly.type
_entity_poly.pdbx_seq_one_letter_code
_entity_poly.pdbx_strand_id
1 'polypeptide(L)' 'MSFFERNRQEVIAMGYDGDRLPPGQYLTDRFPVLHVGDVPTYAPGEWNLTIFGLVDQPYRITFEELTAMPTVELVTDI' A
#
# COMPACT_ATOMS: atom_id res chain seq x y z
N MET A 1 15.25 17.51 -24.52
CA MET A 1 14.79 17.37 -23.13
C MET A 1 14.76 15.91 -22.74
N SER A 2 15.28 15.58 -21.56
CA SER A 2 15.22 14.23 -20.98
C SER A 2 13.79 13.85 -20.58
N PHE A 3 13.52 12.56 -20.38
CA PHE A 3 12.22 12.07 -19.88
C PHE A 3 11.88 12.72 -18.52
N PHE A 4 12.85 12.80 -17.61
CA PHE A 4 12.66 13.35 -16.27
C PHE A 4 12.42 14.87 -16.27
N GLU A 5 13.04 15.62 -17.19
CA GLU A 5 12.76 17.05 -17.36
C GLU A 5 11.31 17.30 -17.78
N ARG A 6 10.79 16.51 -18.72
CA ARG A 6 9.39 16.66 -19.18
C ARG A 6 8.40 16.35 -18.07
N ASN A 7 8.59 15.23 -17.35
CA ASN A 7 7.73 14.87 -16.22
C ASN A 7 7.75 15.96 -15.13
N ARG A 8 8.93 16.53 -14.83
CA ARG A 8 9.02 17.62 -13.85
C ARG A 8 8.23 18.86 -14.29
N GLN A 9 8.28 19.23 -15.57
CA GLN A 9 7.50 20.35 -16.10
C GLN A 9 5.99 20.08 -16.03
N GLU A 10 5.55 18.85 -16.31
CA GLU A 10 4.14 18.45 -16.18
C GLU A 10 3.67 18.52 -14.72
N VAL A 11 4.47 18.03 -13.78
CA VAL A 11 4.18 18.09 -12.33
C VAL A 11 4.06 19.54 -11.84
N ILE A 12 4.95 20.43 -12.31
CA ILE A 12 4.86 21.87 -12.01
C ILE A 12 3.59 22.48 -12.63
N ALA A 13 3.25 22.12 -13.87
CA ALA A 13 2.02 22.59 -14.51
C ALA A 13 0.74 22.11 -13.81
N MET A 14 0.79 20.97 -13.12
CA MET A 14 -0.29 20.47 -12.24
C MET A 14 -0.38 21.21 -10.90
N GLY A 15 0.52 22.17 -10.63
CA GLY A 15 0.53 22.98 -9.41
C GLY A 15 1.33 22.39 -8.25
N TYR A 16 2.12 21.33 -8.50
CA TYR A 16 3.01 20.77 -7.49
C TYR A 16 4.37 21.47 -7.50
N ASP A 17 5.02 21.50 -6.33
CA ASP A 17 6.40 21.96 -6.21
C ASP A 17 7.36 20.96 -6.86
N GLY A 18 8.03 21.38 -7.93
CA GLY A 18 9.01 20.57 -8.65
C GLY A 18 10.17 20.11 -7.78
N ASP A 19 10.54 20.87 -6.75
CA ASP A 19 11.67 20.55 -5.87
C ASP A 19 11.37 19.38 -4.92
N ARG A 20 10.09 19.02 -4.75
CA ARG A 20 9.66 17.82 -4.01
C ARG A 20 9.90 16.51 -4.77
N LEU A 21 10.20 16.57 -6.07
CA LEU A 21 10.50 15.39 -6.89
C LEU A 21 12.03 15.16 -6.94
N PRO A 22 12.57 14.09 -6.31
CA PRO A 22 14.00 13.80 -6.34
C PRO A 22 14.54 13.58 -7.76
N PRO A 23 15.84 13.83 -8.02
CA PRO A 23 16.46 13.54 -9.30
C PRO A 23 16.30 12.07 -9.70
N GLY A 24 15.88 11.82 -10.94
CA GLY A 24 15.66 10.46 -11.47
C GLY A 24 14.31 9.81 -11.08
N GLN A 25 13.45 10.53 -10.37
CA GLN A 25 12.08 10.09 -10.07
C GLN A 25 11.06 10.81 -10.97
N TYR A 26 9.86 10.25 -11.07
CA TYR A 26 8.71 10.83 -11.75
C TYR A 26 7.45 10.61 -10.90
N LEU A 27 6.50 11.54 -10.96
CA LEU A 27 5.23 11.39 -10.26
C LEU A 27 4.42 10.27 -10.91
N THR A 28 3.88 9.36 -10.12
CA THR A 28 2.91 8.39 -10.58
C THR A 28 1.77 8.30 -9.58
N ASP A 29 0.56 8.28 -10.11
CA ASP A 29 -0.68 7.96 -9.40
C ASP A 29 -0.88 6.45 -9.23
N ARG A 30 0.00 5.64 -9.81
CA ARG A 30 -0.05 4.17 -9.74
C ARG A 30 0.64 3.70 -8.48
N PHE A 31 -0.03 2.81 -7.75
CA PHE A 31 0.57 2.13 -6.62
C PHE A 31 1.62 1.11 -7.12
N PRO A 32 2.84 1.07 -6.56
CA PRO A 32 3.83 0.09 -6.95
C PRO A 32 3.32 -1.32 -6.64
N VAL A 33 3.46 -2.23 -7.60
CA VAL A 33 3.18 -3.65 -7.36
C VAL A 33 4.43 -4.27 -6.76
N LEU A 34 4.42 -4.48 -5.45
CA LEU A 34 5.49 -5.14 -4.71
C LEU A 34 5.01 -6.54 -4.31
N HIS A 35 5.33 -7.56 -5.11
CA HIS A 35 5.06 -8.95 -4.76
C HIS A 35 6.34 -9.76 -4.77
N VAL A 36 6.44 -10.71 -3.85
CA VAL A 36 7.49 -11.72 -3.82
C VAL A 36 6.78 -13.06 -3.77
N GLY A 37 6.93 -13.85 -4.83
CA GLY A 37 6.28 -15.16 -4.97
C GLY A 37 4.85 -15.08 -5.50
N ASP A 38 4.16 -16.21 -5.44
CA ASP A 38 2.81 -16.38 -5.96
C ASP A 38 1.75 -15.77 -5.03
N VAL A 39 0.66 -15.28 -5.63
CA VAL A 39 -0.49 -14.77 -4.87
C VAL A 39 -1.35 -15.95 -4.41
N PRO A 40 -1.60 -16.10 -3.09
CA PRO A 40 -2.44 -17.18 -2.58
C PRO A 40 -3.90 -16.98 -2.97
N THR A 41 -4.57 -18.10 -3.29
CA THR A 41 -6.01 -18.15 -3.55
C THR A 41 -6.71 -18.77 -2.35
N TYR A 42 -7.78 -18.13 -1.87
CA TYR A 42 -8.60 -18.61 -0.76
C TYR A 42 -10.05 -18.79 -1.24
N ALA A 43 -10.68 -19.92 -0.89
CA ALA A 43 -12.12 -20.08 -1.00
C ALA A 43 -12.84 -19.31 0.14
N PRO A 44 -14.14 -19.01 0.00
CA PRO A 44 -14.90 -18.38 1.07
C PRO A 44 -14.78 -19.14 2.40
N GLY A 45 -14.40 -18.44 3.46
CA GLY A 45 -14.20 -19.01 4.80
C GLY A 45 -12.86 -19.71 5.06
N GLU A 46 -11.95 -19.83 4.08
CA GLU A 46 -10.64 -20.44 4.31
C GLU A 46 -9.66 -19.49 5.03
N TRP A 47 -9.78 -18.20 4.75
CA TRP A 47 -8.88 -17.20 5.30
C TRP A 47 -9.09 -17.00 6.80
N ASN A 48 -7.99 -16.85 7.53
CA ASN A 48 -8.01 -16.43 8.93
C ASN A 48 -6.69 -15.75 9.30
N LEU A 49 -6.74 -14.87 10.30
CA LEU A 49 -5.58 -14.34 11.00
C LEU A 49 -5.38 -15.12 12.30
N THR A 50 -4.20 -15.74 12.46
CA THR A 50 -3.83 -16.41 13.71
C THR A 50 -2.78 -15.58 14.44
N ILE A 51 -3.07 -15.23 15.69
CA ILE A 51 -2.18 -14.52 16.62
C ILE A 51 -1.66 -15.55 17.63
N PHE A 52 -0.34 -15.76 17.63
CA PHE A 52 0.32 -16.80 18.43
C PHE A 52 1.73 -16.35 18.85
N GLY A 53 2.38 -17.14 19.71
CA GLY A 53 3.71 -16.82 20.24
C GLY A 53 3.63 -16.37 21.70
N LEU A 54 4.19 -15.21 22.02
CA LEU A 54 4.21 -14.65 23.38
C LEU A 54 2.89 -13.94 23.70
N VAL A 55 1.80 -14.71 23.77
CA VAL A 55 0.45 -14.25 24.11
C VAL A 55 -0.13 -15.17 25.18
N ASP A 56 -0.99 -14.64 26.06
CA ASP A 56 -1.61 -15.45 27.13
C ASP A 56 -2.44 -16.60 26.56
N GLN A 57 -3.20 -16.32 25.49
CA GLN A 57 -4.00 -17.31 24.76
C GLN A 57 -3.91 -17.03 23.26
N PRO A 58 -3.52 -18.02 22.44
CA PRO A 58 -3.59 -17.89 20.99
C PRO A 58 -5.02 -17.58 20.54
N TYR A 59 -5.13 -16.73 19.53
CA TYR A 59 -6.42 -16.26 19.06
C TYR A 59 -6.49 -16.31 17.53
N ARG A 60 -7.67 -16.65 17.00
CA ARG A 60 -7.92 -16.79 15.57
C ARG A 60 -9.14 -15.94 15.20
N ILE A 61 -9.00 -15.20 14.10
CA ILE A 61 -10.00 -14.24 13.61
C ILE A 61 -10.34 -14.61 12.16
N THR A 62 -11.61 -14.80 11.83
CA THR A 62 -12.05 -14.97 10.44
C THR A 62 -12.03 -13.64 9.68
N PHE A 63 -12.19 -13.69 8.35
CA PHE A 63 -12.26 -12.46 7.57
C PHE A 63 -13.50 -11.62 7.93
N GLU A 64 -14.63 -12.28 8.18
CA GLU A 64 -15.89 -11.66 8.59
C GLU A 64 -15.74 -10.99 9.97
N GLU A 65 -15.11 -11.66 10.93
CA GLU A 65 -14.85 -11.09 12.25
C GLU A 65 -13.92 -9.88 12.18
N LEU A 66 -12.85 -9.96 11.39
CA LEU A 66 -11.89 -8.87 11.22
C LEU A 66 -12.55 -7.63 10.62
N THR A 67 -13.36 -7.81 9.58
CA THR A 67 -14.04 -6.71 8.88
C THR A 67 -15.19 -6.10 9.66
N ALA A 68 -15.72 -6.80 10.66
CA ALA A 68 -16.72 -6.27 11.59
C ALA A 68 -16.12 -5.36 12.68
N MET A 69 -14.78 -5.33 12.84
CA MET A 69 -14.12 -4.50 13.85
C MET A 69 -14.13 -3.01 13.46
N PRO A 70 -14.06 -2.08 14.43
CA PRO A 70 -13.93 -0.66 14.14
C PRO A 70 -12.69 -0.36 13.29
N THR A 71 -12.87 0.47 12.27
CA THR A 71 -11.79 0.88 11.36
C THR A 71 -11.38 2.33 11.62
N VAL A 72 -10.13 2.66 11.28
CA VAL A 72 -9.60 4.01 11.30
C VAL A 72 -8.97 4.35 9.95
N GLU A 73 -9.03 5.62 9.57
CA GLU A 73 -8.38 6.14 8.37
C GLU A 73 -7.05 6.80 8.76
N LEU A 74 -5.97 6.44 8.07
CA LEU A 74 -4.62 6.93 8.32
C LEU A 74 -3.98 7.36 6.99
N VAL A 75 -3.36 8.54 6.98
CA VAL A 75 -2.57 9.02 5.83
C VAL A 75 -1.10 8.68 6.09
N THR A 76 -0.49 7.88 5.21
CA THR A 76 0.92 7.48 5.28
C THR A 76 1.58 7.61 3.91
N ASP A 77 2.90 7.75 3.90
CA ASP A 77 3.70 7.51 2.69
C ASP A 77 3.77 6.00 2.39
N ILE A 78 4.41 5.64 1.27
CA ILE A 78 4.80 4.25 0.93
C ILE A 78 6.17 3.93 1.55
#